data_AF-A0A923E8P0-F1
#
_entry.id   AF-A0A923E8P0-F1
#
_cell.length_a   1.000
_cell.length_b   1.000
_cell.length_c   1.000
_cell.angle_alpha   90.00
_cell.angle_beta   90.00
_cell.angle_gamma   90.00
#
_symmetry.space_group_name_H-M   'P 1'
#
loop_
_entity.id
_entity.type
_entity.pdbx_description
1 polymer ?
#
loop_
_entity_poly.entity_id
_entity_poly.type
_entity_poly.pdbx_seq_one_letter_code
_entity_poly.pdbx_strand_id
1 'polypeptide(L)'
;MAVSSGNSRLIPPFVYVPVVMAQVVERLDGGYMPRVAVFEGGRKALLAYSALDRLIDGLGEDQEWVVIRTEAIGGLLTKWGADTAALDLVVPPERRKILP
;
A
#
# COMPACT_ATOMS: atom_id res chain seq x y z
N MET A 1 9.36 37.92 7.53
CA MET A 1 8.32 36.89 7.36
C MET A 1 8.87 35.58 7.89
N ALA A 2 8.30 35.06 8.97
CA ALA A 2 8.71 33.79 9.55
C ALA A 2 8.09 32.65 8.72
N VAL A 3 8.92 31.84 8.07
CA VAL A 3 8.48 30.55 7.53
C VAL A 3 8.38 29.59 8.71
N SER A 4 7.14 29.31 9.12
CA SER A 4 6.83 28.28 10.10
C SER A 4 7.38 26.94 9.60
N SER A 5 8.37 26.39 10.32
CA SER A 5 8.81 25.00 10.22
C SER A 5 7.70 24.07 10.72
N GLY A 6 6.61 23.97 9.97
CA GLY A 6 5.68 22.86 10.07
C GLY A 6 6.23 21.75 9.21
N ASN A 7 6.44 20.56 9.78
CA ASN A 7 6.88 19.36 9.08
C ASN A 7 5.78 18.96 8.07
N SER A 8 5.69 19.66 6.94
CA SER A 8 4.83 19.28 5.82
C SER A 8 5.44 18.01 5.26
N ARG A 9 4.99 16.85 5.75
CA ARG A 9 5.29 15.58 5.09
C ARG A 9 4.90 15.77 3.63
N LEU A 10 5.90 15.84 2.76
CA LEU A 10 5.70 15.79 1.33
C LEU A 10 5.08 14.43 1.06
N ILE A 11 3.77 14.41 0.85
CA ILE A 11 3.06 13.21 0.45
C ILE A 11 3.35 13.06 -1.05
N PRO A 12 3.98 11.96 -1.49
CA PRO A 12 4.21 11.73 -2.90
C PRO A 12 2.88 11.79 -3.67
N PRO A 13 2.82 12.38 -4.88
CA PRO A 13 1.60 12.37 -5.68
C PRO A 13 1.24 10.96 -6.19
N PHE A 14 2.20 10.03 -6.15
CA PHE A 14 2.01 8.63 -6.49
C PHE A 14 2.68 7.73 -5.46
N VAL A 15 2.09 6.57 -5.23
CA VAL A 15 2.63 5.50 -4.40
C VAL A 15 2.63 4.18 -5.14
N TYR A 16 3.56 3.31 -4.76
CA TYR A 16 3.65 1.93 -5.21
C TYR A 16 2.82 1.06 -4.27
N VAL A 17 1.80 0.41 -4.81
CA VAL A 17 0.91 -0.46 -4.05
C VAL A 17 1.22 -1.91 -4.42
N PRO A 18 1.70 -2.75 -3.48
CA PRO A 18 1.89 -4.17 -3.72
C PRO A 18 0.54 -4.84 -3.96
N VAL A 19 0.49 -5.75 -4.93
CA VAL A 19 -0.73 -6.41 -5.38
C VAL A 19 -0.52 -7.90 -5.62
N VAL A 20 -1.61 -8.62 -5.81
CA VAL A 20 -1.65 -9.95 -6.41
C VAL A 20 -2.51 -9.86 -7.67
N MET A 21 -2.00 -10.33 -8.80
CA MET A 21 -2.80 -10.44 -10.03
C MET A 21 -3.83 -11.56 -9.91
N ALA A 22 -5.11 -11.24 -10.12
CA ALA A 22 -6.18 -12.23 -10.10
C ALA A 22 -6.32 -12.87 -11.50
N GLN A 23 -6.22 -14.20 -11.59
CA GLN A 23 -6.29 -14.92 -12.87
C GLN A 23 -7.73 -15.05 -13.44
N VAL A 24 -8.77 -14.78 -12.66
CA VAL A 24 -10.17 -14.86 -13.09
C VAL A 24 -10.83 -13.48 -12.96
N VAL A 25 -11.01 -12.82 -14.10
CA VAL A 25 -11.23 -11.38 -14.20
C VAL A 25 -12.62 -11.07 -14.75
N GLU A 26 -13.60 -10.90 -13.88
CA GLU A 26 -14.83 -10.16 -14.22
C GLU A 26 -15.31 -9.21 -13.11
N ARG A 27 -14.79 -9.31 -11.88
CA ARG A 27 -15.37 -8.61 -10.71
C ARG A 27 -14.49 -7.56 -10.04
N LEU A 28 -13.25 -7.37 -10.49
CA LEU A 28 -12.34 -6.39 -9.91
C LEU A 28 -11.93 -5.38 -10.98
N ASP A 29 -12.29 -4.10 -10.80
CA ASP A 29 -11.75 -3.02 -11.64
C ASP A 29 -10.21 -3.09 -11.63
N GLY A 30 -9.62 -3.46 -12.76
CA GLY A 30 -8.17 -3.54 -12.96
C GLY A 30 -7.52 -4.92 -12.76
N GLY A 31 -8.26 -5.97 -12.36
CA GLY A 31 -7.72 -7.33 -12.30
C GLY A 31 -6.65 -7.62 -11.23
N TYR A 32 -6.51 -6.73 -10.23
CA TYR A 32 -5.54 -6.87 -9.15
C TYR A 32 -6.18 -6.74 -7.76
N MET A 33 -5.50 -7.30 -6.76
CA MET A 33 -5.84 -7.20 -5.34
C MET A 33 -4.70 -6.54 -4.57
N PRO A 34 -4.88 -5.36 -3.95
CA PRO A 34 -3.89 -4.76 -3.06
C PRO A 34 -3.62 -5.61 -1.83
N ARG A 35 -2.36 -5.67 -1.41
CA ARG A 35 -2.01 -6.34 -0.15
C ARG A 35 -2.44 -5.52 1.06
N VAL A 36 -3.08 -6.21 2.00
CA VAL A 36 -3.60 -5.62 3.24
C VAL A 36 -2.96 -6.29 4.45
N ALA A 37 -2.32 -5.50 5.30
CA ALA A 37 -1.84 -5.96 6.60
C ALA A 37 -2.96 -5.93 7.64
N VAL A 38 -3.02 -6.96 8.49
CA VAL A 38 -3.94 -7.02 9.63
C VAL A 38 -3.12 -6.84 10.92
N PHE A 39 -3.43 -5.80 11.68
CA PHE A 39 -2.81 -5.51 12.96
C PHE A 39 -3.60 -6.16 14.11
N GLU A 40 -3.00 -6.11 15.31
CA GLU A 40 -3.68 -6.51 16.54
C GLU A 40 -5.03 -5.78 16.69
N GLY A 41 -6.06 -6.52 17.11
CA GLY A 41 -7.43 -6.02 17.16
C GLY A 41 -8.17 -6.02 15.82
N GLY A 42 -7.58 -6.57 14.75
CA GLY A 42 -8.25 -6.78 13.46
C GLY A 42 -8.26 -5.57 12.54
N ARG A 43 -7.57 -4.48 12.90
CA ARG A 43 -7.44 -3.28 12.07
C ARG A 43 -6.69 -3.63 10.78
N LYS A 44 -7.23 -3.19 9.65
CA LYS A 44 -6.68 -3.47 8.32
C LYS A 44 -5.99 -2.22 7.77
N ALA A 45 -4.79 -2.39 7.22
CA ALA A 45 -4.13 -1.34 6.47
C ALA A 45 -3.73 -1.79 5.08
N LEU A 46 -4.07 -0.98 4.08
CA LEU A 46 -3.55 -1.13 2.73
C LEU A 46 -2.07 -0.74 2.75
N LEU A 47 -1.22 -1.58 2.17
CA LEU A 47 0.21 -1.27 2.06
C LEU A 47 0.45 -0.30 0.90
N ALA A 48 1.24 0.73 1.15
CA ALA A 48 1.67 1.69 0.12
C ALA A 48 3.12 2.08 0.37
N TYR A 49 3.88 2.30 -0.70
CA TYR A 49 5.28 2.68 -0.63
C TYR A 49 5.52 3.96 -1.42
N SER A 50 6.30 4.87 -0.85
CA SER A 50 6.63 6.16 -1.49
C SER A 50 7.65 6.01 -2.62
N ALA A 51 8.39 4.90 -2.63
CA ALA A 51 9.41 4.59 -3.63
C ALA A 51 9.54 3.07 -3.83
N LEU A 52 10.04 2.68 -5.00
CA LEU A 52 10.14 1.28 -5.40
C LEU A 52 11.19 0.51 -4.57
N ASP A 53 12.31 1.14 -4.25
CA ASP A 53 13.34 0.59 -3.36
C ASP A 53 12.78 0.25 -1.97
N ARG A 54 11.96 1.15 -1.39
CA ARG A 54 11.29 0.88 -0.11
C ARG A 54 10.29 -0.27 -0.17
N LEU A 55 9.61 -0.45 -1.30
CA LEU A 55 8.75 -1.62 -1.53
C LEU A 55 9.58 -2.90 -1.53
N ILE A 56 10.69 -2.91 -2.27
CA ILE A 56 11.61 -4.05 -2.36
C ILE A 56 12.18 -4.38 -0.98
N ASP A 57 12.66 -3.39 -0.24
CA ASP A 57 13.18 -3.58 1.12
C ASP A 57 12.10 -4.11 2.08
N GLY A 58 10.87 -3.62 1.92
CA GLY A 58 9.72 -3.94 2.78
C GLY A 58 9.12 -5.32 2.52
N LEU A 59 9.00 -5.74 1.27
CA LEU A 59 8.25 -6.94 0.85
C LEU A 59 9.04 -7.94 0.00
N GLY A 60 10.22 -7.58 -0.48
CA GLY A 60 11.04 -8.40 -1.36
C GLY A 60 10.84 -8.07 -2.85
N GLU A 61 11.78 -8.54 -3.67
CA GLU A 61 11.87 -8.24 -5.10
C GLU A 61 10.79 -8.91 -5.95
N ASP A 62 10.27 -10.07 -5.51
CA ASP A 62 9.28 -10.86 -6.27
C ASP A 62 7.85 -10.29 -6.19
N GLN A 63 7.65 -9.21 -5.44
CA GLN A 63 6.33 -8.65 -5.17
C GLN A 63 5.82 -7.86 -6.39
N GLU A 64 4.67 -8.28 -6.95
CA GLU A 64 3.95 -7.49 -7.96
C GLU A 64 3.45 -6.17 -7.36
N TRP A 65 3.43 -5.10 -8.16
CA TRP A 65 3.01 -3.77 -7.71
C TRP A 65 2.38 -2.96 -8.85
N VAL A 66 1.58 -1.96 -8.47
CA VAL A 66 1.02 -0.94 -9.38
C VAL A 66 1.31 0.47 -8.84
N VAL A 67 1.33 1.46 -9.73
CA VAL A 67 1.42 2.87 -9.34
C VAL A 67 0.02 3.45 -9.19
N ILE A 68 -0.26 4.04 -8.04
CA ILE A 68 -1.55 4.65 -7.71
C ILE A 68 -1.35 6.12 -7.38
N ARG A 69 -2.20 6.99 -7.91
CA ARG A 69 -2.30 8.38 -7.45
C ARG A 69 -2.69 8.42 -5.99
N THR A 70 -1.98 9.17 -5.17
CA THR A 70 -2.22 9.17 -3.72
C THR A 70 -3.65 9.60 -3.37
N GLU A 71 -4.27 10.46 -4.18
CA GLU A 71 -5.67 10.87 -4.03
C GLU A 71 -6.66 9.72 -4.23
N ALA A 72 -6.29 8.67 -4.98
CA ALA A 72 -7.14 7.51 -5.22
C ALA A 72 -7.10 6.47 -4.07
N ILE A 73 -6.17 6.61 -3.12
CA ILE A 73 -6.01 5.66 -2.00
C ILE A 73 -7.28 5.55 -1.16
N GLY A 74 -7.99 6.67 -0.91
CA GLY A 74 -9.25 6.64 -0.15
C GLY A 74 -10.32 5.74 -0.79
N GLY A 75 -10.40 5.71 -2.12
CA GLY A 75 -11.28 4.81 -2.86
C GLY A 75 -10.87 3.34 -2.68
N LEU A 76 -9.56 3.05 -2.71
CA LEU A 76 -9.04 1.70 -2.47
C LEU A 76 -9.30 1.23 -1.03
N LEU A 77 -9.11 2.09 -0.03
CA LEU A 77 -9.42 1.77 1.37
C LEU A 77 -10.88 1.33 1.53
N THR A 78 -11.80 2.10 0.93
CA THR A 78 -13.24 1.79 0.97
C THR A 78 -13.53 0.47 0.25
N LYS A 79 -13.00 0.30 -0.96
CA LYS A 79 -13.22 -0.90 -1.79
C LYS A 79 -12.71 -2.18 -1.13
N TRP A 80 -11.58 -2.12 -0.45
CA TRP A 80 -10.93 -3.28 0.18
C TRP A 80 -11.20 -3.41 1.68
N GLY A 81 -12.05 -2.54 2.25
CA GLY A 81 -12.41 -2.57 3.67
C GLY A 81 -11.21 -2.38 4.59
N ALA A 82 -10.26 -1.53 4.20
CA ALA A 82 -9.12 -1.16 5.02
C ALA A 82 -9.38 0.17 5.73
N ASP A 83 -8.92 0.28 6.98
CA ASP A 83 -9.16 1.44 7.84
C ASP A 83 -8.17 2.58 7.52
N THR A 84 -6.99 2.23 7.01
CA THR A 84 -5.89 3.17 6.80
C THR A 84 -4.91 2.66 5.74
N ALA A 85 -3.98 3.54 5.31
CA ALA A 85 -2.84 3.15 4.48
C ALA A 85 -1.57 3.17 5.35
N ALA A 86 -0.83 2.06 5.36
CA ALA A 86 0.47 1.98 5.99
C ALA A 86 1.54 2.34 4.95
N LEU A 87 2.18 3.49 5.13
CA LEU A 87 3.23 3.99 4.24
C LEU A 87 4.59 3.43 4.63
N ASP A 88 5.32 2.85 3.67
CA ASP A 88 6.69 2.35 3.81
C ASP A 88 6.87 1.35 4.96
N LEU A 89 5.88 0.48 5.16
CA LEU A 89 5.94 -0.55 6.19
C LEU A 89 6.99 -1.60 5.84
N VAL A 90 7.96 -1.80 6.73
CA VAL A 90 8.90 -2.93 6.62
C VAL A 90 8.26 -4.17 7.23
N VAL A 91 7.93 -5.14 6.38
CA VAL A 91 7.33 -6.40 6.83
C VAL A 91 8.45 -7.41 7.10
N PRO A 92 8.51 -8.02 8.31
CA PRO A 92 9.49 -9.06 8.59
C PRO A 92 9.41 -10.21 7.57
N PRO A 93 10.54 -10.79 7.13
CA PRO A 93 10.56 -11.82 6.09
C PRO A 93 9.56 -12.95 6.31
N GLU A 94 9.44 -13.42 7.55
CA GLU A 94 8.52 -14.49 7.99
C GLU A 94 7.05 -14.19 7.67
N ARG A 95 6.69 -12.90 7.59
CA ARG A 95 5.30 -12.42 7.41
C ARG A 95 4.98 -11.98 5.98
N ARG A 96 5.97 -11.93 5.07
CA ARG A 96 5.76 -11.43 3.70
C ARG A 96 4.87 -12.33 2.85
N LYS A 97 4.91 -13.65 3.06
CA LYS A 97 4.17 -14.64 2.25
C LYS A 97 2.73 -14.86 2.69
N ILE A 98 2.37 -14.39 3.89
CA ILE A 98 1.04 -14.60 4.50
C ILE A 98 0.12 -13.39 4.36
N LEU A 99 0.59 -12.32 3.74
CA LEU A 99 -0.24 -11.16 3.42
C LEU A 99 -1.21 -11.54 2.29
N PRO A 100 -2.53 -11.44 2.51
CA PRO A 100 -3.53 -11.68 1.48
C PRO A 100 -3.49 -10.62 0.38
#